data_AF-A0A958D1T3-F1
#
_entry.id   AF-A0A958D1T3-F1
#
_cell.length_a   1.000
_cell.length_b   1.000
_cell.length_c   1.000
_cell.angle_alpha   90.00
_cell.angle_beta   90.00
_cell.angle_gamma   90.00
#
_symmetry.space_group_name_H-M   'P 1'
#
loop_
_entity.id
_entity.type
_entity.pdbx_description
1 polymer ?
#
loop_
_entity_poly.entity_id
_entity_poly.type
_entity_poly.pdbx_seq_one_letter_code
_entity_poly.pdbx_strand_id
1 'polypeptide(L)'
;MNMTDLFTQSIYPDSTATVGDVTYLLLRAEGSDDKRLGILGDSAGFEGERQGDLLLCPLTAGNAAALRAVLPWLQARPLGLQVSAGCGDRLGLATPGHIRSIRKARGVAPILAQQSIRENARTGRTPQEVMDDAMWGVFQEGWRDGFGADADHLKTTADADVTAAAGYTFFTVDPGDHVDDEAHTASLPDLERKFAALPWADLDSSPADLRARFLGSTFELEDRQLQFDEESLLRSAAKYGR
;
A
#
# COMPACT_ATOMS: atom_id res chain seq x y z
N MET A 1 1.68 27.87 -34.71
CA MET A 1 1.17 28.00 -33.33
C MET A 1 2.21 28.78 -32.55
N ASN A 2 1.82 29.89 -31.92
CA ASN A 2 2.74 30.86 -31.32
C ASN A 2 3.19 30.43 -29.92
N MET A 3 4.40 30.85 -29.55
CA MET A 3 5.12 30.64 -28.27
C MET A 3 4.40 31.14 -27.00
N THR A 4 3.16 31.63 -27.13
CA THR A 4 2.34 32.22 -26.06
C THR A 4 1.54 31.20 -25.26
N ASP A 5 1.27 30.00 -25.76
CA ASP A 5 0.50 28.98 -25.01
C ASP A 5 1.30 28.27 -23.91
N LEU A 6 2.63 28.42 -23.92
CA LEU A 6 3.50 27.96 -22.82
C LEU A 6 3.33 28.80 -21.53
N PHE A 7 2.76 30.02 -21.61
CA PHE A 7 2.65 30.94 -20.47
C PHE A 7 1.44 30.70 -19.56
N THR A 8 0.56 29.76 -19.88
CA THR A 8 -0.64 29.47 -19.06
C THR A 8 -0.46 28.24 -18.17
N GLN A 9 0.76 27.69 -18.05
CA GLN A 9 1.03 26.50 -17.26
C GLN A 9 2.00 26.80 -16.11
N SER A 10 1.62 26.40 -14.90
CA SER A 10 2.48 26.43 -13.71
C SER A 10 3.21 25.09 -13.58
N ILE A 11 4.53 25.15 -13.39
CA ILE A 11 5.37 23.98 -13.08
C ILE A 11 5.32 23.72 -11.58
N TYR A 12 5.18 22.45 -11.18
CA TYR A 12 5.45 22.04 -9.80
C TYR A 12 6.96 22.04 -9.56
N PRO A 13 7.50 22.92 -8.71
CA PRO A 13 8.94 23.20 -8.67
C PRO A 13 9.78 21.97 -8.32
N ASP A 14 9.27 21.12 -7.43
CA ASP A 14 9.98 19.92 -6.96
C ASP A 14 9.86 18.73 -7.94
N SER A 15 9.05 18.85 -9.00
CA SER A 15 8.77 17.74 -9.93
C SER A 15 9.76 17.58 -11.08
N THR A 16 10.79 18.44 -11.14
CA THR A 16 11.78 18.37 -12.23
C THR A 16 12.76 17.21 -12.00
N ALA A 17 12.86 16.31 -12.98
CA ALA A 17 13.84 15.23 -12.98
C ALA A 17 14.47 15.06 -14.36
N THR A 18 15.79 14.88 -14.42
CA THR A 18 16.54 14.72 -15.67
C THR A 18 17.26 13.37 -15.67
N VAL A 19 17.15 12.64 -16.79
CA VAL A 19 17.86 11.38 -17.05
C VAL A 19 18.50 11.49 -18.43
N GLY A 20 19.83 11.51 -18.47
CA GLY A 20 20.56 11.83 -19.71
C GLY A 20 20.19 13.23 -20.19
N ASP A 21 19.78 13.33 -21.45
CA ASP A 21 19.34 14.58 -22.09
C ASP A 21 17.82 14.82 -22.01
N VAL A 22 17.09 13.96 -21.29
CA VAL A 22 15.63 14.04 -21.16
C VAL A 22 15.23 14.63 -19.82
N THR A 23 14.37 15.64 -19.83
CA THR A 23 13.81 16.26 -18.62
C THR A 23 12.31 16.02 -18.52
N TYR A 24 11.89 15.52 -17.36
CA TYR A 24 10.51 15.28 -16.97
C TYR A 24 10.10 16.35 -15.94
N LEU A 25 8.88 16.87 -16.06
CA LEU A 25 8.30 17.79 -15.10
C LEU A 25 6.78 17.64 -15.02
N LEU A 26 6.19 17.99 -13.88
CA LEU A 26 4.74 18.03 -13.74
C LEU A 26 4.24 19.47 -13.91
N LEU A 27 3.25 19.62 -14.77
CA LEU A 27 2.63 20.88 -15.16
C LEU A 27 1.17 20.89 -14.72
N ARG A 28 0.62 22.08 -14.53
CA ARG A 28 -0.81 22.30 -14.34
C ARG A 28 -1.23 23.57 -15.07
N ALA A 29 -2.34 23.53 -15.79
CA ALA A 29 -2.91 24.73 -16.40
C ALA A 29 -3.36 25.72 -15.31
N GLU A 30 -3.09 27.01 -15.50
CA GLU A 30 -3.51 28.07 -14.58
C GLU A 30 -5.03 28.05 -14.38
N GLY A 31 -5.47 28.11 -13.12
CA GLY A 31 -6.89 28.08 -12.77
C GLY A 31 -7.59 26.73 -12.99
N SER A 32 -6.84 25.66 -13.31
CA SER A 32 -7.35 24.30 -13.49
C SER A 32 -6.67 23.32 -12.55
N ASP A 33 -7.33 22.23 -12.19
CA ASP A 33 -6.73 21.08 -11.52
C ASP A 33 -6.15 20.05 -12.51
N ASP A 34 -6.20 20.37 -13.81
CA ASP A 34 -5.74 19.52 -14.88
C ASP A 34 -4.21 19.48 -14.95
N LYS A 35 -3.64 18.37 -14.46
CA LYS A 35 -2.19 18.12 -14.46
C LYS A 35 -1.77 17.40 -15.74
N ARG A 36 -0.54 17.66 -16.18
CA ARG A 36 0.10 17.02 -17.33
C ARG A 36 1.56 16.71 -17.01
N LEU A 37 2.05 15.59 -17.54
CA LEU A 37 3.49 15.30 -17.56
C LEU A 37 4.10 16.02 -18.77
N GLY A 38 5.06 16.91 -18.51
CA GLY A 38 5.90 17.54 -19.51
C GLY A 38 7.18 16.73 -19.73
N ILE A 39 7.55 16.51 -21.00
CA ILE A 39 8.80 15.84 -21.37
C ILE A 39 9.55 16.68 -22.41
N LEU A 40 10.78 17.07 -22.10
CA LEU A 40 11.72 17.74 -23.01
C LEU A 40 12.81 16.74 -23.40
N GLY A 41 13.01 16.51 -24.69
CA GLY A 41 13.95 15.52 -25.22
C GLY A 41 13.26 14.29 -25.83
N ASP A 42 13.96 13.16 -25.87
CA ASP A 42 13.38 11.88 -26.34
C ASP A 42 12.22 11.45 -25.43
N SER A 43 11.10 11.11 -26.06
CA SER A 43 9.83 10.81 -25.41
C SER A 43 9.22 9.51 -25.95
N ALA A 44 10.04 8.63 -26.53
CA ALA A 44 9.64 7.29 -26.90
C ALA A 44 8.99 6.55 -25.72
N GLY A 45 7.84 5.91 -25.98
CA GLY A 45 7.08 5.17 -24.96
C GLY A 45 6.06 6.01 -24.18
N PHE A 46 5.97 7.31 -24.43
CA PHE A 46 4.94 8.19 -23.85
C PHE A 46 3.91 8.61 -24.89
N GLU A 47 2.65 8.75 -24.46
CA GLU A 47 1.54 9.24 -25.27
C GLU A 47 1.17 10.66 -24.85
N GLY A 48 1.09 11.60 -25.80
CA GLY A 48 0.78 12.99 -25.51
C GLY A 48 0.72 13.89 -26.76
N GLU A 49 0.47 15.17 -26.52
CA GLU A 49 0.44 16.21 -27.55
C GLU A 49 1.76 17.00 -27.60
N ARG A 50 2.33 17.16 -28.79
CA ARG A 50 3.59 17.89 -29.01
C ARG A 50 3.35 19.39 -29.10
N GLN A 51 4.06 20.17 -28.29
CA GLN A 51 4.08 21.63 -28.35
C GLN A 51 5.53 22.14 -28.39
N GLY A 52 6.04 22.39 -29.60
CA GLY A 52 7.47 22.67 -29.80
C GLY A 52 8.32 21.48 -29.34
N ASP A 53 9.29 21.73 -28.46
CA ASP A 53 10.17 20.70 -27.91
C ASP A 53 9.55 19.92 -26.73
N LEU A 54 8.37 20.33 -26.25
CA LEU A 54 7.69 19.75 -25.10
C LEU A 54 6.62 18.73 -25.52
N LEU A 55 6.65 17.51 -24.96
CA LEU A 55 5.50 16.61 -24.97
C LEU A 55 4.64 16.90 -23.74
N LEU A 56 3.34 17.12 -23.94
CA LEU A 56 2.36 17.17 -22.87
C LEU A 56 1.58 15.86 -22.84
N CYS A 57 1.82 15.05 -21.82
CA CYS A 57 1.20 13.75 -21.65
C CYS A 57 0.05 13.83 -20.62
N PRO A 58 -1.13 13.25 -20.89
CA PRO A 58 -2.13 13.02 -19.86
C PRO A 58 -1.59 12.04 -18.80
N LEU A 59 -2.09 12.15 -17.57
CA LEU A 59 -1.67 11.30 -16.44
C LEU A 59 -2.35 9.92 -16.46
N THR A 60 -2.20 9.20 -17.57
CA THR A 60 -2.77 7.85 -17.76
C THR A 60 -1.90 6.79 -17.07
N ALA A 61 -2.48 5.61 -16.83
CA ALA A 61 -1.74 4.45 -16.32
C ALA A 61 -0.55 4.05 -17.21
N GLY A 62 -0.69 4.19 -18.54
CA GLY A 62 0.38 3.93 -19.50
C GLY A 62 1.57 4.88 -19.33
N ASN A 63 1.30 6.20 -19.26
CA ASN A 63 2.35 7.20 -19.02
C ASN A 63 2.95 7.08 -17.61
N ALA A 64 2.14 6.72 -16.61
CA ALA A 64 2.60 6.44 -15.25
C ALA A 64 3.58 5.25 -15.22
N ALA A 65 3.26 4.16 -15.92
CA ALA A 65 4.13 3.00 -16.05
C ALA A 65 5.43 3.34 -16.78
N ALA A 66 5.36 4.06 -17.90
CA ALA A 66 6.53 4.54 -18.63
C ALA A 66 7.44 5.43 -17.76
N LEU A 67 6.85 6.34 -16.98
CA LEU A 67 7.61 7.22 -16.10
C LEU A 67 8.31 6.44 -14.97
N ARG A 68 7.62 5.48 -14.34
CA ARG A 68 8.22 4.59 -13.32
C ARG A 68 9.36 3.73 -13.87
N ALA A 69 9.33 3.37 -15.15
CA ALA A 69 10.41 2.62 -15.80
C ALA A 69 11.69 3.45 -15.94
N VAL A 70 11.57 4.76 -16.19
CA VAL A 70 12.71 5.68 -16.34
C VAL A 70 13.16 6.29 -15.01
N LEU A 71 12.23 6.48 -14.06
CA LEU A 71 12.48 7.04 -12.74
C LEU A 71 12.12 6.02 -11.65
N PRO A 72 13.02 5.05 -11.33
CA PRO A 72 12.70 3.94 -10.42
C PRO A 72 12.33 4.36 -9.00
N TRP A 73 12.70 5.58 -8.55
CA TRP A 73 12.30 6.11 -7.25
C TRP A 73 10.80 6.43 -7.14
N LEU A 74 10.07 6.39 -8.26
CA LEU A 74 8.61 6.48 -8.33
C LEU A 74 7.91 5.13 -8.10
N GLN A 75 8.66 4.03 -7.99
CA GLN A 75 8.11 2.73 -7.65
C GLN A 75 7.99 2.58 -6.14
N ALA A 76 6.86 2.06 -5.67
CA ALA A 76 6.72 1.67 -4.28
C ALA A 76 7.75 0.58 -3.94
N ARG A 77 8.21 0.56 -2.69
CA ARG A 77 9.20 -0.43 -2.21
C ARG A 77 8.88 -0.90 -0.80
N PRO A 78 9.27 -2.14 -0.44
CA PRO A 78 9.24 -2.57 0.95
C PRO A 78 10.03 -1.61 1.84
N LEU A 79 9.45 -1.19 2.96
CA LEU A 79 10.07 -0.26 3.90
C LEU A 79 10.92 -0.98 4.97
N GLY A 80 10.81 -2.31 5.07
CA GLY A 80 11.49 -3.11 6.09
C GLY A 80 10.97 -2.80 7.49
N LEU A 81 11.88 -2.63 8.46
CA LEU A 81 11.56 -2.37 9.86
C LEU A 81 11.56 -0.86 10.22
N GLN A 82 11.53 0.01 9.21
CA GLN A 82 11.47 1.45 9.46
C GLN A 82 10.14 1.81 10.15
N VAL A 83 10.18 2.78 11.07
CA VAL A 83 8.95 3.39 11.58
C VAL A 83 8.21 4.00 10.40
N SER A 84 6.96 3.58 10.19
CA SER A 84 6.17 3.99 9.03
C SER A 84 4.77 4.48 9.42
N ALA A 85 4.17 5.28 8.53
CA ALA A 85 2.80 5.75 8.69
C ALA A 85 1.97 5.51 7.43
N GLY A 86 0.80 4.92 7.62
CA GLY A 86 -0.23 4.76 6.61
C GLY A 86 -0.83 6.10 6.21
N CYS A 87 -0.79 6.44 4.92
CA CYS A 87 -1.21 7.72 4.38
C CYS A 87 -2.37 7.54 3.38
N GLY A 88 -3.40 6.80 3.78
CA GLY A 88 -4.52 6.44 2.91
C GLY A 88 -5.24 7.65 2.31
N ASP A 89 -5.53 7.56 1.01
CA ASP A 89 -6.10 8.65 0.22
C ASP A 89 -7.22 8.15 -0.68
N ARG A 90 -8.46 8.31 -0.21
CA ARG A 90 -9.69 7.93 -0.94
C ARG A 90 -10.01 8.85 -2.12
N LEU A 91 -9.33 10.00 -2.21
CA LEU A 91 -9.62 11.06 -3.19
C LEU A 91 -8.59 11.12 -4.32
N GLY A 92 -7.39 10.59 -4.12
CA GLY A 92 -6.29 10.63 -5.10
C GLY A 92 -5.57 11.98 -5.20
N LEU A 93 -5.71 12.84 -4.18
CA LEU A 93 -5.22 14.23 -4.20
C LEU A 93 -4.34 14.60 -2.99
N ALA A 94 -4.30 13.77 -1.95
CA ALA A 94 -3.73 14.09 -0.66
C ALA A 94 -2.22 13.80 -0.56
N THR A 95 -1.67 12.93 -1.41
CA THR A 95 -0.25 12.51 -1.39
C THR A 95 0.74 13.68 -1.27
N PRO A 96 0.61 14.80 -2.01
CA PRO A 96 1.48 15.95 -1.82
C PRO A 96 1.48 16.51 -0.38
N GLY A 97 0.30 16.61 0.24
CA GLY A 97 0.13 17.04 1.62
C GLY A 97 0.72 16.04 2.62
N HIS A 98 0.55 14.73 2.37
CA HIS A 98 1.17 13.67 3.15
C HIS A 98 2.70 13.79 3.14
N ILE A 99 3.32 13.93 1.96
CA ILE A 99 4.78 14.10 1.82
C ILE A 99 5.29 15.33 2.58
N ARG A 100 4.61 16.48 2.44
CA ARG A 100 4.99 17.70 3.19
C ARG A 100 4.90 17.53 4.70
N SER A 101 3.98 16.71 5.19
CA SER A 101 3.84 16.40 6.61
C SER A 101 4.96 15.47 7.08
N ILE A 102 5.28 14.44 6.29
CA ILE A 102 6.35 13.49 6.57
C ILE A 102 7.73 14.18 6.62
N ARG A 103 8.00 15.11 5.69
CA ARG A 103 9.19 15.97 5.73
C ARG A 103 9.39 16.67 7.08
N LYS A 104 8.31 17.04 7.77
CA LYS A 104 8.34 17.70 9.08
C LYS A 104 8.49 16.70 10.23
N ALA A 105 7.86 15.53 10.14
CA ALA A 105 7.89 14.52 11.20
C ALA A 105 9.30 13.98 11.47
N ARG A 106 10.08 13.75 10.39
CA ARG A 106 11.41 13.08 10.40
C ARG A 106 11.36 11.64 10.97
N GLY A 107 12.13 10.74 10.37
CA GLY A 107 12.24 9.36 10.85
C GLY A 107 11.00 8.48 10.64
N VAL A 108 10.01 8.94 9.87
CA VAL A 108 8.81 8.18 9.49
C VAL A 108 8.81 7.95 7.99
N ALA A 109 8.79 6.70 7.55
CA ALA A 109 8.68 6.33 6.15
C ALA A 109 7.18 6.29 5.72
N PRO A 110 6.81 6.90 4.59
CA PRO A 110 5.40 6.99 4.23
C PRO A 110 4.92 5.77 3.44
N ILE A 111 3.72 5.28 3.76
CA ILE A 111 2.97 4.34 2.91
C ILE A 111 1.90 5.16 2.17
N LEU A 112 2.21 5.58 0.95
CA LEU A 112 1.44 6.61 0.22
C LEU A 112 0.30 6.02 -0.63
N ALA A 113 0.46 4.80 -1.12
CA ALA A 113 -0.62 4.07 -1.78
C ALA A 113 -1.24 3.10 -0.77
N GLN A 114 -2.29 3.53 -0.08
CA GLN A 114 -3.01 2.70 0.88
C GLN A 114 -4.51 2.87 0.72
N GLN A 115 -5.18 1.76 0.46
CA GLN A 115 -6.63 1.68 0.43
C GLN A 115 -7.05 0.21 0.57
N SER A 116 -8.13 -0.06 1.31
CA SER A 116 -8.72 -1.40 1.39
C SER A 116 -9.62 -1.70 0.20
N ILE A 117 -9.81 -2.98 -0.12
CA ILE A 117 -10.71 -3.44 -1.19
C ILE A 117 -12.13 -2.90 -1.01
N ARG A 118 -12.61 -2.82 0.25
CA ARG A 118 -13.91 -2.22 0.57
C ARG A 118 -13.98 -0.74 0.22
N GLU A 119 -12.91 0.01 0.47
CA GLU A 119 -12.85 1.43 0.09
C GLU A 119 -12.78 1.57 -1.43
N ASN A 120 -11.98 0.75 -2.12
CA ASN A 120 -11.91 0.71 -3.59
C ASN A 120 -13.30 0.55 -4.22
N ALA A 121 -14.07 -0.43 -3.74
CA ALA A 121 -15.44 -0.65 -4.19
C ALA A 121 -16.36 0.56 -3.92
N ARG A 122 -16.22 1.23 -2.77
CA ARG A 122 -17.05 2.39 -2.39
C ARG A 122 -16.70 3.65 -3.16
N THR A 123 -15.44 3.85 -3.50
CA THR A 123 -14.98 5.00 -4.29
C THR A 123 -15.05 4.75 -5.79
N GLY A 124 -15.30 3.51 -6.22
CA GLY A 124 -15.23 3.11 -7.63
C GLY A 124 -13.81 3.18 -8.20
N ARG A 125 -12.79 3.10 -7.35
CA ARG A 125 -11.37 3.19 -7.74
C ARG A 125 -10.74 1.81 -7.72
N THR A 126 -9.84 1.54 -8.64
CA THR A 126 -9.03 0.34 -8.73
C THR A 126 -7.73 0.48 -7.91
N PRO A 127 -7.09 -0.63 -7.50
CA PRO A 127 -5.75 -0.58 -6.88
C PRO A 127 -4.70 0.11 -7.76
N GLN A 128 -4.79 -0.03 -9.09
CA GLN A 128 -3.89 0.62 -10.03
C GLN A 128 -4.03 2.16 -9.97
N GLU A 129 -5.25 2.68 -9.91
CA GLU A 129 -5.49 4.13 -9.77
C GLU A 129 -4.95 4.66 -8.44
N VAL A 130 -5.10 3.91 -7.33
CA VAL A 130 -4.52 4.29 -6.04
C VAL A 130 -2.99 4.38 -6.12
N MET A 131 -2.34 3.42 -6.77
CA MET A 131 -0.89 3.43 -6.99
C MET A 131 -0.45 4.61 -7.88
N ASP A 132 -1.16 4.85 -8.97
CA ASP A 132 -0.82 5.91 -9.92
C ASP A 132 -1.00 7.31 -9.29
N ASP A 133 -2.09 7.54 -8.56
CA ASP A 133 -2.33 8.82 -7.88
C ASP A 133 -1.27 9.09 -6.79
N ALA A 134 -0.88 8.07 -6.03
CA ALA A 134 0.22 8.18 -5.09
C ALA A 134 1.53 8.52 -5.81
N MET A 135 1.86 7.82 -6.90
CA MET A 135 3.06 8.06 -7.68
C MET A 135 3.10 9.49 -8.24
N TRP A 136 1.99 10.02 -8.76
CA TRP A 136 1.94 11.39 -9.25
C TRP A 136 2.17 12.42 -8.14
N GLY A 137 1.67 12.15 -6.93
CA GLY A 137 1.99 12.98 -5.76
C GLY A 137 3.46 12.91 -5.34
N VAL A 138 4.07 11.72 -5.41
CA VAL A 138 5.52 11.51 -5.19
C VAL A 138 6.36 12.28 -6.21
N PHE A 139 5.99 12.20 -7.48
CA PHE A 139 6.64 12.94 -8.56
C PHE A 139 6.47 14.45 -8.37
N GLN A 140 5.25 14.92 -8.08
CA GLN A 140 4.94 16.34 -7.86
C GLN A 140 5.86 16.97 -6.81
N GLU A 141 6.06 16.28 -5.69
CA GLU A 141 6.85 16.79 -4.57
C GLU A 141 8.33 16.39 -4.66
N GLY A 142 8.77 15.71 -5.72
CA GLY A 142 10.16 15.28 -5.88
C GLY A 142 10.64 14.38 -4.73
N TRP A 143 9.77 13.55 -4.17
CA TRP A 143 10.10 12.70 -3.03
C TRP A 143 10.93 11.48 -3.47
N ARG A 144 12.18 11.41 -3.01
CA ARG A 144 13.15 10.37 -3.43
C ARG A 144 13.57 9.40 -2.33
N ASP A 145 13.09 9.60 -1.11
CA ASP A 145 13.44 8.75 0.03
C ASP A 145 12.65 7.41 0.06
N GLY A 146 11.85 7.17 -0.99
CA GLY A 146 11.03 5.98 -1.18
C GLY A 146 9.74 5.98 -0.36
N PHE A 147 8.78 5.17 -0.79
CA PHE A 147 7.48 5.03 -0.16
C PHE A 147 6.97 3.60 -0.27
N GLY A 148 6.08 3.21 0.64
CA GLY A 148 5.40 1.92 0.62
C GLY A 148 4.01 2.00 -0.02
N ALA A 149 3.49 0.83 -0.39
CA ALA A 149 2.12 0.65 -0.83
C ALA A 149 1.48 -0.53 -0.06
N ASP A 150 0.38 -0.27 0.63
CA ASP A 150 -0.31 -1.21 1.52
C ASP A 150 -1.69 -1.60 0.99
N ALA A 151 -1.82 -2.89 0.69
CA ALA A 151 -3.06 -3.53 0.32
C ALA A 151 -3.79 -3.87 1.61
N ASP A 152 -4.62 -2.92 2.04
CA ASP A 152 -5.20 -2.92 3.39
C ASP A 152 -6.41 -3.88 3.49
N HIS A 153 -6.55 -4.55 4.63
CA HIS A 153 -7.66 -5.47 4.95
C HIS A 153 -7.98 -6.53 3.86
N LEU A 154 -6.96 -7.22 3.35
CA LEU A 154 -7.13 -8.31 2.38
C LEU A 154 -7.74 -9.55 3.01
N LYS A 155 -8.77 -10.09 2.34
CA LYS A 155 -9.47 -11.33 2.75
C LYS A 155 -9.36 -12.47 1.76
N THR A 156 -9.03 -12.17 0.49
CA THR A 156 -8.96 -13.18 -0.56
C THR A 156 -7.60 -13.15 -1.26
N THR A 157 -7.17 -14.31 -1.76
CA THR A 157 -5.95 -14.41 -2.60
C THR A 157 -6.12 -13.68 -3.92
N ALA A 158 -7.32 -13.64 -4.49
CA ALA A 158 -7.60 -12.89 -5.71
C ALA A 158 -7.35 -11.39 -5.54
N ASP A 159 -7.75 -10.81 -4.40
CA ASP A 159 -7.46 -9.42 -4.09
C ASP A 159 -5.94 -9.19 -3.90
N ALA A 160 -5.24 -10.17 -3.30
CA ALA A 160 -3.79 -10.14 -3.17
C ALA A 160 -3.10 -10.18 -4.55
N ASP A 161 -3.59 -10.99 -5.48
CA ASP A 161 -3.03 -11.08 -6.84
C ASP A 161 -3.20 -9.76 -7.61
N VAL A 162 -4.39 -9.15 -7.54
CA VAL A 162 -4.66 -7.87 -8.21
C VAL A 162 -3.81 -6.74 -7.63
N THR A 163 -3.66 -6.68 -6.31
CA THR A 163 -2.84 -5.64 -5.65
C THR A 163 -1.35 -5.88 -5.89
N ALA A 164 -0.87 -7.12 -5.87
CA ALA A 164 0.49 -7.47 -6.24
C ALA A 164 0.81 -7.07 -7.69
N ALA A 165 -0.11 -7.33 -8.64
CA ALA A 165 0.03 -6.92 -10.03
C ALA A 165 0.11 -5.40 -10.20
N ALA A 166 -0.59 -4.63 -9.36
CA ALA A 166 -0.52 -3.17 -9.34
C ALA A 166 0.76 -2.60 -8.69
N GLY A 167 1.60 -3.46 -8.09
CA GLY A 167 2.89 -3.08 -7.49
C GLY A 167 2.85 -2.80 -5.99
N TYR A 168 1.82 -3.28 -5.28
CA TYR A 168 1.78 -3.16 -3.82
C TYR A 168 2.90 -3.97 -3.15
N THR A 169 3.42 -3.46 -2.03
CA THR A 169 4.63 -3.98 -1.36
C THR A 169 4.41 -4.37 0.10
N PHE A 170 3.23 -4.11 0.64
CA PHE A 170 2.79 -4.43 1.99
C PHE A 170 1.37 -5.02 1.85
N PHE A 171 1.12 -6.16 2.51
CA PHE A 171 -0.15 -6.87 2.43
C PHE A 171 -0.69 -7.06 3.85
N THR A 172 -1.79 -6.40 4.17
CA THR A 172 -2.46 -6.50 5.47
C THR A 172 -3.54 -7.58 5.37
N VAL A 173 -3.22 -8.80 5.79
CA VAL A 173 -4.18 -9.91 5.81
C VAL A 173 -5.14 -9.75 6.99
N ASP A 174 -6.44 -9.76 6.71
CA ASP A 174 -7.51 -9.68 7.70
C ASP A 174 -8.10 -11.07 7.96
N PRO A 175 -7.70 -11.74 9.05
CA PRO A 175 -8.23 -13.06 9.41
C PRO A 175 -9.59 -12.97 10.12
N GLY A 176 -10.22 -11.80 10.21
CA GLY A 176 -11.40 -11.56 11.04
C GLY A 176 -12.56 -12.52 10.79
N ASP A 177 -12.75 -12.97 9.55
CA ASP A 177 -13.81 -13.95 9.20
C ASP A 177 -13.55 -15.36 9.77
N HIS A 178 -12.30 -15.65 10.16
CA HIS A 178 -11.87 -16.91 10.74
C HIS A 178 -11.78 -16.85 12.29
N VAL A 179 -11.92 -15.67 12.90
CA VAL A 179 -11.89 -15.54 14.36
C VAL A 179 -13.22 -16.00 14.96
N ASP A 180 -13.18 -17.02 15.82
CA ASP A 180 -14.35 -17.52 16.55
C ASP A 180 -14.51 -16.75 17.86
N ASP A 181 -15.27 -15.65 17.83
CA ASP A 181 -15.49 -14.81 19.01
C ASP A 181 -16.24 -15.51 20.14
N GLU A 182 -17.09 -16.51 19.83
CA GLU A 182 -17.81 -17.29 20.86
C GLU A 182 -16.85 -18.10 21.73
N ALA A 183 -15.68 -18.50 21.19
CA ALA A 183 -14.66 -19.19 21.96
C ALA A 183 -14.20 -18.36 23.17
N HIS A 184 -14.33 -17.03 23.15
CA HIS A 184 -13.90 -16.18 24.27
C HIS A 184 -14.65 -16.47 25.57
N THR A 185 -15.95 -16.79 25.49
CA THR A 185 -16.81 -17.04 26.66
C THR A 185 -17.32 -18.48 26.74
N ALA A 186 -16.92 -19.34 25.80
CA ALA A 186 -17.28 -20.74 25.76
C ALA A 186 -16.85 -21.49 27.04
N SER A 187 -17.66 -22.48 27.43
CA SER A 187 -17.34 -23.41 28.51
C SER A 187 -16.22 -24.37 28.12
N LEU A 188 -15.53 -24.98 29.08
CA LEU A 188 -14.48 -25.96 28.79
C LEU A 188 -14.96 -27.12 27.87
N PRO A 189 -16.13 -27.75 28.10
CA PRO A 189 -16.64 -28.77 27.17
C PRO A 189 -16.95 -28.24 25.75
N ASP A 190 -17.37 -26.98 25.61
CA ASP A 190 -17.56 -26.36 24.30
C ASP A 190 -16.21 -26.10 23.60
N LEU A 191 -15.20 -25.69 24.38
CA LEU A 191 -13.84 -25.48 23.87
C LEU A 191 -13.22 -26.79 23.41
N GLU A 192 -13.35 -27.88 24.17
CA GLU A 192 -12.90 -29.22 23.75
C GLU A 192 -13.51 -29.64 22.42
N ARG A 193 -14.82 -29.37 22.24
CA ARG A 193 -15.53 -29.64 20.98
C ARG A 193 -15.01 -28.78 19.84
N LYS A 194 -14.87 -27.46 20.04
CA LYS A 194 -14.34 -26.53 19.03
C LYS A 194 -12.91 -26.92 18.64
N PHE A 195 -12.08 -27.28 19.61
CA PHE A 195 -10.70 -27.74 19.42
C PHE A 195 -10.60 -29.03 18.62
N ALA A 196 -11.42 -30.03 18.94
CA ALA A 196 -11.47 -31.28 18.20
C ALA A 196 -11.94 -31.08 16.75
N ALA A 197 -12.74 -30.03 16.50
CA ALA A 197 -13.28 -29.68 15.19
C ALA A 197 -12.37 -28.75 14.36
N LEU A 198 -11.22 -28.32 14.88
CA LEU A 198 -10.29 -27.50 14.11
C LEU A 198 -9.78 -28.23 12.86
N PRO A 199 -9.49 -27.52 11.76
CA PRO A 199 -8.99 -28.10 10.51
C PRO A 199 -7.52 -28.49 10.63
N TRP A 200 -7.21 -29.48 11.46
CA TRP A 200 -5.84 -29.88 11.79
C TRP A 200 -4.95 -30.20 10.59
N ALA A 201 -5.53 -30.74 9.52
CA ALA A 201 -4.83 -31.00 8.27
C ALA A 201 -4.38 -29.70 7.58
N ASP A 202 -5.23 -28.66 7.55
CA ASP A 202 -4.93 -27.37 6.94
C ASP A 202 -3.93 -26.56 7.79
N LEU A 203 -3.95 -26.78 9.11
CA LEU A 203 -3.00 -26.20 10.06
C LEU A 203 -1.62 -26.88 10.03
N ASP A 204 -1.42 -27.94 9.26
CA ASP A 204 -0.21 -28.77 9.23
C ASP A 204 0.28 -29.16 10.65
N SER A 205 -0.66 -29.59 11.48
CA SER A 205 -0.43 -29.85 12.91
C SER A 205 -1.41 -30.89 13.47
N SER A 206 -1.32 -31.17 14.76
CA SER A 206 -2.24 -32.08 15.45
C SER A 206 -2.58 -31.60 16.87
N PRO A 207 -3.69 -32.11 17.46
CA PRO A 207 -4.01 -31.91 18.87
C PRO A 207 -2.85 -32.25 19.82
N ALA A 208 -2.10 -33.31 19.52
CA ALA A 208 -0.99 -33.76 20.34
C ALA A 208 0.21 -32.83 20.21
N ASP A 209 0.53 -32.39 19.00
CA ASP A 209 1.65 -31.47 18.74
C ASP A 209 1.41 -30.11 19.39
N LEU A 210 0.19 -29.56 19.30
CA LEU A 210 -0.12 -28.29 19.93
C LEU A 210 0.02 -28.38 21.47
N ARG A 211 -0.53 -29.45 22.08
CA ARG A 211 -0.38 -29.68 23.52
C ARG A 211 1.07 -29.86 23.93
N ALA A 212 1.85 -30.66 23.19
CA ALA A 212 3.27 -30.86 23.48
C ALA A 212 4.08 -29.55 23.41
N ARG A 213 3.70 -28.62 22.52
CA ARG A 213 4.38 -27.32 22.37
C ARG A 213 4.02 -26.31 23.47
N PHE A 214 2.77 -26.29 23.92
CA PHE A 214 2.26 -25.19 24.74
C PHE A 214 1.73 -25.62 26.13
N LEU A 215 1.13 -26.80 26.28
CA LEU A 215 0.46 -27.17 27.53
C LEU A 215 1.46 -27.26 28.69
N GLY A 216 1.15 -26.57 29.80
CA GLY A 216 2.00 -26.47 30.98
C GLY A 216 3.25 -25.60 30.79
N SER A 217 3.43 -24.98 29.62
CA SER A 217 4.55 -24.09 29.34
C SER A 217 4.29 -22.68 29.88
N THR A 218 5.37 -22.02 30.29
CA THR A 218 5.38 -20.60 30.67
C THR A 218 6.35 -19.87 29.75
N PHE A 219 5.89 -18.78 29.14
CA PHE A 219 6.70 -17.92 28.28
C PHE A 219 6.92 -16.57 28.97
N GLU A 220 8.18 -16.22 29.18
CA GLU A 220 8.58 -14.91 29.69
C GLU A 220 8.54 -13.88 28.56
N LEU A 221 7.78 -12.81 28.77
CA LEU A 221 7.83 -11.58 27.99
C LEU A 221 8.48 -10.48 28.83
N GLU A 222 8.83 -9.34 28.22
CA GLU A 222 9.54 -8.26 28.92
C GLU A 222 8.83 -7.77 30.19
N ASP A 223 7.50 -7.68 30.15
CA ASP A 223 6.67 -7.11 31.22
C ASP A 223 5.70 -8.12 31.88
N ARG A 224 5.65 -9.37 31.42
CA ARG A 224 4.65 -10.36 31.87
C ARG A 224 5.03 -11.80 31.54
N GLN A 225 4.28 -12.75 32.12
CA GLN A 225 4.37 -14.17 31.80
C GLN A 225 3.08 -14.64 31.13
N LEU A 226 3.22 -15.49 30.12
CA LEU A 226 2.11 -16.22 29.50
C LEU A 226 2.17 -17.68 29.92
N GLN A 227 1.14 -18.16 30.60
CA GLN A 227 1.01 -19.56 31.00
C GLN A 227 -0.12 -20.21 30.21
N PHE A 228 0.11 -21.44 29.75
CA PHE A 228 -0.87 -22.19 28.98
C PHE A 228 -1.32 -23.42 29.79
N ASP A 229 -2.40 -23.25 30.55
CA ASP A 229 -3.18 -24.38 31.06
C ASP A 229 -4.14 -24.93 29.98
N GLU A 230 -4.87 -26.00 30.29
CA GLU A 230 -5.76 -26.66 29.32
C GLU A 230 -6.82 -25.67 28.80
N GLU A 231 -7.46 -24.90 29.67
CA GLU A 231 -8.51 -23.96 29.26
C GLU A 231 -7.94 -22.85 28.37
N SER A 232 -6.83 -22.22 28.75
CA SER A 232 -6.20 -21.16 27.96
C SER A 232 -5.74 -21.65 26.60
N LEU A 233 -5.15 -22.86 26.54
CA LEU A 233 -4.73 -23.48 25.28
C LEU A 233 -5.91 -23.77 24.36
N LEU A 234 -6.96 -24.42 24.87
CA LEU A 234 -8.15 -24.75 24.08
C LEU A 234 -8.88 -23.48 23.64
N ARG A 235 -8.96 -22.46 24.50
CA ARG A 235 -9.59 -21.18 24.19
C ARG A 235 -8.87 -20.44 23.08
N SER A 236 -7.55 -20.34 23.15
CA SER A 236 -6.73 -19.72 22.10
C SER A 236 -6.83 -20.50 20.78
N ALA A 237 -6.71 -21.82 20.81
CA ALA A 237 -6.80 -22.64 19.62
C ALA A 237 -8.19 -22.60 18.98
N ALA A 238 -9.27 -22.68 19.77
CA ALA A 238 -10.63 -22.58 19.27
C ALA A 238 -10.92 -21.21 18.64
N LYS A 239 -10.36 -20.12 19.22
CA LYS A 239 -10.58 -18.76 18.74
C LYS A 239 -9.84 -18.46 17.43
N TYR A 240 -8.61 -18.95 17.27
CA TYR A 240 -7.71 -18.52 16.20
C TYR A 240 -7.27 -19.63 15.24
N GLY A 241 -7.66 -20.89 15.48
CA GLY A 241 -7.20 -22.04 14.71
C GLY A 241 -8.05 -22.41 13.50
N ARG A 242 -8.88 -21.50 12.98
CA ARG A 242 -9.73 -21.73 11.80
C ARG A 242 -9.13 -21.13 10.54
#